data_AF-A0A1C5G6M8-F1
#
_entry.id   AF-A0A1C5G6M8-F1
#
_cell.length_a   1.000
_cell.length_b   1.000
_cell.length_c   1.000
_cell.angle_alpha   90.00
_cell.angle_beta   90.00
_cell.angle_gamma   90.00
#
_symmetry.space_group_name_H-M   'P 1'
#
loop_
_entity.id
_entity.type
_entity.pdbx_description
1 polymer ?
#
loop_
_entity_poly.entity_id
_entity_poly.type
_entity_poly.pdbx_seq_one_letter_code
_entity_poly.pdbx_strand_id
1 'polypeptide(L)'
;MELTLEAPRLTEAAPPLDLDRALQPGESGYFAGEWLEYPYDGGRRFESAYAGTLIGRWSGWAVWGCTRDVAAAVVTDQEHARRHWRAVYATSGLTEPRLSRALDADVCPMWWDGDVIVVDRRALGEDEPYLRIAPNERGRYVVMGSIWCWEEVPVDAADTVHGAVEL
;
A
#
# COMPACT_ATOMS: atom_id res chain seq x y z
N MET A 1 32.72 -5.43 -4.20
CA MET A 1 31.95 -4.34 -4.84
C MET A 1 30.53 -4.49 -4.32
N GLU A 2 30.24 -3.78 -3.22
CA GLU A 2 28.91 -3.72 -2.62
C GLU A 2 27.97 -2.99 -3.58
N LEU A 3 27.00 -3.71 -4.13
CA LEU A 3 25.85 -3.10 -4.79
C LEU A 3 24.85 -2.79 -3.67
N THR A 4 24.97 -1.61 -3.08
CA THR A 4 23.88 -0.94 -2.39
C THR A 4 22.78 -0.74 -3.42
N LEU A 5 21.80 -1.63 -3.43
CA LEU A 5 20.51 -1.37 -4.05
C LEU A 5 19.89 -0.29 -3.18
N GLU A 6 20.17 0.97 -3.50
CA GLU A 6 19.35 2.06 -3.02
C GLU A 6 17.93 1.76 -3.54
N ALA A 7 16.97 1.70 -2.61
CA ALA A 7 15.56 1.83 -2.96
C ALA A 7 15.43 3.03 -3.93
N PRO A 8 14.54 2.98 -4.93
CA PRO A 8 14.38 4.10 -5.84
C PRO A 8 14.13 5.35 -5.00
N ARG A 9 15.13 6.23 -4.93
CA ARG A 9 14.92 7.59 -4.46
C ARG A 9 13.89 8.13 -5.42
N LEU A 10 12.76 8.64 -4.90
CA LEU A 10 11.79 9.41 -5.66
C LEU A 10 12.54 10.54 -6.39
N THR A 11 12.99 10.28 -7.62
CA THR A 11 13.75 11.22 -8.45
C THR A 11 12.78 12.02 -9.28
N GLU A 12 12.87 13.33 -9.10
CA GLU A 12 12.16 14.41 -9.80
C GLU A 12 10.63 14.33 -9.72
N ALA A 13 10.11 15.13 -8.79
CA ALA A 13 8.69 15.33 -8.54
C ALA A 13 7.95 15.63 -9.84
N ALA A 14 7.17 14.65 -10.31
CA ALA A 14 5.95 14.91 -11.06
C ALA A 14 5.18 16.02 -10.34
N PRO A 15 4.45 16.91 -11.06
CA PRO A 15 3.64 17.93 -10.41
C PRO A 15 2.81 17.26 -9.30
N PRO A 16 2.84 17.79 -8.06
CA PRO A 16 2.10 17.18 -6.99
C PRO A 16 0.65 17.06 -7.44
N LEU A 17 0.10 15.85 -7.32
CA LEU A 17 -1.34 15.68 -7.37
C LEU A 17 -1.93 16.71 -6.40
N ASP A 18 -3.02 17.36 -6.80
CA ASP A 18 -3.81 18.18 -5.89
C ASP A 18 -4.55 17.20 -4.96
N LEU A 19 -3.78 16.58 -4.06
CA LEU A 19 -4.28 15.69 -3.02
C LEU A 19 -5.22 16.55 -2.19
N ASP A 20 -6.47 16.12 -2.03
CA ASP A 20 -7.45 16.85 -1.23
C ASP A 20 -7.06 16.80 0.25
N ARG A 21 -6.10 17.65 0.63
CA ARG A 21 -5.66 17.85 2.01
C ARG A 21 -6.75 18.47 2.88
N ALA A 22 -7.93 18.79 2.33
CA ALA A 22 -9.06 19.26 3.11
C ALA A 22 -9.75 18.13 3.87
N LEU A 23 -9.56 16.86 3.49
CA LEU A 23 -10.13 15.72 4.22
C LEU A 23 -9.68 15.73 5.69
N GLN A 24 -10.68 15.83 6.57
CA GLN A 24 -10.55 15.81 8.01
C GLN A 24 -10.77 14.39 8.55
N PRO A 25 -10.13 14.04 9.68
CA PRO A 25 -10.43 12.80 10.39
C PRO A 25 -11.94 12.63 10.63
N GLY A 26 -12.48 11.48 10.25
CA GLY A 26 -13.90 11.14 10.28
C GLY A 26 -14.60 11.21 8.92
N GLU A 27 -13.99 11.87 7.92
CA GLU A 27 -14.55 11.98 6.58
C GLU A 27 -14.23 10.76 5.71
N SER A 28 -15.12 10.46 4.78
CA SER A 28 -14.92 9.38 3.81
C SER A 28 -14.22 9.91 2.57
N GLY A 29 -13.33 9.11 2.01
CA GLY A 29 -12.56 9.45 0.81
C GLY A 29 -11.94 8.21 0.17
N TYR A 30 -11.11 8.47 -0.85
CA TYR A 30 -10.35 7.43 -1.52
C TYR A 30 -8.87 7.57 -1.20
N PHE A 31 -8.19 6.43 -1.11
CA PHE A 31 -6.77 6.37 -0.87
C PHE A 31 -6.10 5.33 -1.76
N ALA A 32 -4.81 5.55 -2.02
CA ALA A 32 -3.98 4.61 -2.75
C ALA A 32 -2.61 4.45 -2.09
N GLY A 33 -1.99 3.31 -2.35
CA GLY A 33 -0.63 3.03 -1.92
C GLY A 33 0.37 3.51 -2.95
N GLU A 34 1.51 4.05 -2.52
CA GLU A 34 2.58 4.49 -3.43
C GLU A 34 3.09 3.39 -4.38
N TRP A 35 2.97 2.10 -3.99
CA TRP A 35 3.39 0.95 -4.81
C TRP A 35 2.47 0.66 -6.00
N LEU A 36 1.32 1.33 -6.08
CA LEU A 36 0.39 1.26 -7.21
C LEU A 36 0.55 2.44 -8.16
N GLU A 37 1.43 3.39 -7.82
CA GLU A 37 1.66 4.59 -8.62
C GLU A 37 2.47 4.28 -9.87
N TYR A 38 2.07 4.90 -10.98
CA TYR A 38 2.86 4.92 -12.21
C TYR A 38 2.74 6.27 -12.96
N PRO A 39 3.74 6.64 -13.79
CA PRO A 39 3.68 7.86 -14.59
C PRO A 39 2.57 7.81 -15.66
N TYR A 40 1.77 8.86 -15.76
CA TYR A 40 0.68 8.96 -16.74
C TYR A 40 0.45 10.40 -17.18
N ASP A 41 0.44 10.69 -18.49
CA ASP A 41 0.18 12.02 -19.08
C ASP A 41 0.96 13.20 -18.43
N GLY A 42 2.22 12.96 -18.03
CA GLY A 42 3.05 13.98 -17.37
C GLY A 42 2.71 14.22 -15.89
N GLY A 43 1.82 13.39 -15.33
CA GLY A 43 1.48 13.33 -13.91
C GLY A 43 1.58 11.90 -13.37
N ARG A 44 0.76 11.62 -12.35
CA ARG A 44 0.72 10.34 -11.62
C ARG A 44 -0.66 9.72 -11.76
N ARG A 45 -0.72 8.40 -11.84
CA ARG A 45 -1.95 7.61 -11.83
C ARG A 45 -1.73 6.35 -11.01
N PHE A 46 -2.80 5.78 -10.46
CA PHE A 46 -2.74 4.58 -9.64
C PHE A 46 -3.49 3.42 -10.30
N GLU A 47 -2.95 2.21 -10.19
CA GLU A 47 -3.66 1.01 -10.66
C GLU A 47 -5.00 0.84 -9.92
N SER A 48 -4.99 1.07 -8.59
CA SER A 48 -6.16 0.94 -7.73
C SER A 48 -6.26 2.06 -6.69
N ALA A 49 -7.49 2.48 -6.39
CA ALA A 49 -7.85 3.28 -5.22
C ALA A 49 -8.91 2.56 -4.36
N TYR A 50 -8.94 2.90 -3.07
CA TYR A 50 -9.71 2.20 -2.06
C TYR A 50 -10.58 3.18 -1.29
N ALA A 51 -11.85 2.87 -1.11
CA ALA A 51 -12.77 3.67 -0.30
C ALA A 51 -12.51 3.44 1.20
N GLY A 52 -12.46 4.51 1.98
CA GLY A 52 -12.29 4.45 3.43
C GLY A 52 -12.77 5.68 4.15
N THR A 53 -12.66 5.64 5.48
CA THR A 53 -12.83 6.78 6.37
C THR A 53 -11.47 7.17 6.93
N LEU A 54 -11.06 8.43 6.79
CA LEU A 54 -9.81 8.92 7.32
C LEU A 54 -9.89 8.88 8.85
N ILE A 55 -9.01 8.13 9.50
CA ILE A 55 -8.94 8.05 10.98
C ILE A 55 -8.04 9.14 11.52
N GLY A 56 -6.98 9.47 10.78
CA GLY A 56 -5.98 10.43 11.20
C GLY A 56 -4.74 10.35 10.31
N ARG A 57 -3.68 11.00 10.76
CA ARG A 57 -2.38 10.95 10.08
C ARG A 57 -1.31 10.57 11.10
N TRP A 58 -0.40 9.69 10.71
CA TRP A 58 0.72 9.25 11.54
C TRP A 58 2.02 9.42 10.76
N SER A 59 2.97 10.16 11.33
CA SER A 59 4.24 10.51 10.67
C SER A 59 4.08 11.13 9.27
N GLY A 60 2.98 11.85 9.03
CA GLY A 60 2.68 12.48 7.74
C GLY A 60 1.82 11.63 6.79
N TRP A 61 1.65 10.33 7.05
CA TRP A 61 0.88 9.41 6.21
C TRP A 61 -0.55 9.24 6.69
N ALA A 62 -1.49 9.05 5.76
CA ALA A 62 -2.89 8.85 6.08
C ALA A 62 -3.15 7.47 6.70
N VAL A 63 -4.03 7.42 7.69
CA VAL A 63 -4.48 6.19 8.34
C VAL A 63 -5.96 6.03 8.07
N TRP A 64 -6.35 4.90 7.47
CA TRP A 64 -7.70 4.70 6.96
C TRP A 64 -8.39 3.52 7.63
N GLY A 65 -9.69 3.70 7.90
CA GLY A 65 -10.60 2.62 8.23
C GLY A 65 -11.34 2.17 6.98
N CYS A 66 -11.32 0.88 6.64
CA CYS A 66 -12.01 0.35 5.47
C CYS A 66 -12.87 -0.89 5.80
N THR A 67 -13.76 -1.28 4.88
CA THR A 67 -14.54 -2.52 5.02
C THR A 67 -13.67 -3.75 4.81
N ARG A 68 -14.19 -4.94 5.15
CA ARG A 68 -13.55 -6.21 4.81
C ARG A 68 -13.30 -6.36 3.31
N ASP A 69 -14.27 -5.99 2.47
CA ASP A 69 -14.16 -6.15 1.02
C ASP A 69 -13.07 -5.25 0.42
N VAL A 70 -12.97 -4.01 0.89
CA VAL A 70 -11.88 -3.11 0.51
C VAL A 70 -10.55 -3.65 1.01
N ALA A 71 -10.49 -4.12 2.26
CA ALA A 71 -9.27 -4.72 2.79
C ALA A 71 -8.85 -5.97 1.98
N ALA A 72 -9.80 -6.80 1.54
CA ALA A 72 -9.53 -7.95 0.69
C ALA A 72 -9.00 -7.57 -0.69
N ALA A 73 -9.46 -6.45 -1.27
CA ALA A 73 -8.87 -5.89 -2.49
C ALA A 73 -7.41 -5.50 -2.27
N VAL A 74 -7.08 -4.82 -1.16
CA VAL A 74 -5.69 -4.49 -0.80
C VAL A 74 -4.82 -5.75 -0.70
N VAL A 75 -5.29 -6.81 -0.02
CA VAL A 75 -4.53 -8.08 0.07
C VAL A 75 -4.29 -8.67 -1.32
N THR A 76 -5.28 -8.59 -2.21
CA THR A 76 -5.21 -9.14 -3.57
C THR A 76 -4.20 -8.36 -4.42
N ASP A 77 -4.24 -7.03 -4.37
CA ASP A 77 -3.34 -6.17 -5.13
C ASP A 77 -1.88 -6.27 -4.61
N GLN A 78 -1.70 -6.48 -3.31
CA GLN A 78 -0.39 -6.80 -2.73
C GLN A 78 0.17 -8.13 -3.25
N GLU A 79 -0.65 -9.17 -3.33
CA GLU A 79 -0.24 -10.44 -3.94
C GLU A 79 0.08 -10.28 -5.44
N HIS A 80 -0.66 -9.45 -6.18
CA HIS A 80 -0.34 -9.12 -7.56
C HIS A 80 0.98 -8.37 -7.69
N ALA A 81 1.22 -7.36 -6.85
CA ALA A 81 2.47 -6.61 -6.80
C ALA A 81 3.66 -7.54 -6.49
N ARG A 82 3.50 -8.48 -5.55
CA ARG A 82 4.54 -9.49 -5.25
C ARG A 82 4.86 -10.36 -6.46
N ARG A 83 3.85 -10.81 -7.22
CA ARG A 83 4.08 -11.59 -8.45
C ARG A 83 4.79 -10.78 -9.52
N HIS A 84 4.39 -9.52 -9.69
CA HIS A 84 5.03 -8.59 -10.63
C HIS A 84 6.51 -8.39 -10.28
N TRP A 85 6.82 -7.97 -9.05
CA TRP A 85 8.18 -7.71 -8.60
C TRP A 85 9.07 -8.95 -8.59
N ARG A 86 8.50 -10.12 -8.27
CA ARG A 86 9.21 -11.39 -8.42
C ARG A 86 9.70 -11.61 -9.85
N ALA A 87 8.86 -11.35 -10.85
CA ALA A 87 9.23 -11.46 -12.25
C ALA A 87 10.29 -10.42 -12.64
N VAL A 88 10.12 -9.16 -12.23
CA VAL A 88 11.09 -8.08 -12.46
C VAL A 88 12.46 -8.44 -11.89
N TYR A 89 12.52 -8.94 -10.65
CA TYR A 89 13.77 -9.35 -10.00
C TYR A 89 14.44 -10.54 -10.66
N ALA A 90 13.65 -11.53 -11.09
CA ALA A 90 14.20 -12.65 -11.85
C ALA A 90 14.81 -12.18 -13.18
N THR A 91 14.14 -11.29 -13.91
CA THR A 91 14.64 -10.73 -15.18
C THR A 91 15.88 -9.85 -15.00
N SER A 92 16.01 -9.15 -13.87
CA SER A 92 17.23 -8.41 -13.52
C SER A 92 18.36 -9.28 -12.97
N GLY A 93 18.18 -10.61 -12.94
CA GLY A 93 19.22 -11.59 -12.63
C GLY A 93 19.32 -11.98 -11.16
N LEU A 94 18.40 -11.54 -10.30
CA LEU A 94 18.33 -12.03 -8.93
C LEU A 94 17.89 -13.50 -8.93
N THR A 95 18.52 -14.29 -8.07
CA THR A 95 18.22 -15.71 -7.88
C THR A 95 18.00 -16.02 -6.40
N GLU A 96 17.39 -17.16 -6.11
CA GLU A 96 17.21 -17.60 -4.74
C GLU A 96 18.55 -17.90 -4.06
N PRO A 97 18.69 -17.63 -2.74
CA PRO A 97 17.70 -17.09 -1.80
C PRO A 97 17.66 -15.54 -1.72
N ARG A 98 18.41 -14.84 -2.59
CA ARG A 98 18.50 -13.38 -2.57
C ARG A 98 17.23 -12.73 -3.10
N LEU A 99 16.63 -13.33 -4.12
CA LEU A 99 15.37 -12.88 -4.70
C LEU A 99 14.26 -12.81 -3.64
N SER A 100 13.99 -13.91 -2.94
CA SER A 100 12.92 -13.91 -1.92
C SER A 100 13.19 -12.91 -0.81
N ARG A 101 14.46 -12.77 -0.37
CA ARG A 101 14.83 -11.79 0.65
C ARG A 101 14.59 -10.34 0.22
N ALA A 102 14.92 -10.00 -1.03
CA ALA A 102 14.64 -8.66 -1.58
C ALA A 102 13.12 -8.45 -1.67
N LEU A 103 12.40 -9.41 -2.26
CA LEU A 103 10.95 -9.34 -2.42
C LEU A 103 10.21 -9.19 -1.07
N ASP A 104 10.62 -9.91 -0.04
CA ASP A 104 10.00 -9.83 1.28
C ASP A 104 10.30 -8.51 2.00
N ALA A 105 11.44 -7.86 1.69
CA ALA A 105 11.77 -6.54 2.21
C ALA A 105 11.02 -5.41 1.48
N ASP A 106 10.88 -5.52 0.15
CA ASP A 106 10.25 -4.48 -0.66
C ASP A 106 8.72 -4.55 -0.64
N VAL A 107 8.16 -5.77 -0.60
CA VAL A 107 6.71 -6.01 -0.66
C VAL A 107 6.36 -7.13 0.32
N CYS A 108 6.21 -6.82 1.61
CA CYS A 108 5.99 -7.82 2.66
C CYS A 108 4.85 -8.81 2.32
N PRO A 109 5.03 -10.14 2.55
CA PRO A 109 3.96 -11.11 2.35
C PRO A 109 2.73 -10.78 3.20
N MET A 110 1.55 -10.91 2.61
CA MET A 110 0.27 -10.60 3.27
C MET A 110 -0.77 -11.69 2.98
N TRP A 111 -1.50 -12.11 4.01
CA TRP A 111 -2.57 -13.10 3.86
C TRP A 111 -3.64 -12.97 4.94
N TRP A 112 -4.76 -13.66 4.73
CA TRP A 112 -5.83 -13.80 5.71
C TRP A 112 -5.58 -14.99 6.65
N ASP A 113 -5.71 -14.76 7.95
CA ASP A 113 -5.81 -15.77 9.00
C ASP A 113 -7.19 -15.60 9.68
N GLY A 114 -8.20 -16.27 9.13
CA GLY A 114 -9.59 -16.05 9.51
C GLY A 114 -10.10 -14.66 9.13
N ASP A 115 -10.39 -13.84 10.14
CA ASP A 115 -10.77 -12.44 10.01
C ASP A 115 -9.61 -11.46 10.24
N VAL A 116 -8.39 -11.95 10.46
CA VAL A 116 -7.20 -11.12 10.68
C VAL A 116 -6.34 -11.08 9.41
N ILE A 117 -5.90 -9.90 9.01
CA ILE A 117 -4.83 -9.76 8.00
C ILE A 117 -3.50 -9.90 8.72
N VAL A 118 -2.64 -10.78 8.22
CA VAL A 118 -1.29 -10.98 8.71
C VAL A 118 -0.31 -10.45 7.69
N VAL A 119 0.63 -9.63 8.14
CA VAL A 119 1.73 -9.11 7.33
C VAL A 119 3.03 -9.64 7.92
N ASP A 120 3.82 -10.36 7.13
CA ASP A 120 5.11 -10.86 7.54
C ASP A 120 6.18 -9.78 7.36
N ARG A 121 6.63 -9.22 8.47
CA ARG A 121 7.63 -8.15 8.54
C ARG A 121 9.02 -8.67 8.89
N ARG A 122 9.25 -9.99 8.93
CA ARG A 122 10.54 -10.56 9.35
C ARG A 122 11.71 -10.04 8.52
N ALA A 123 11.48 -9.77 7.23
CA ALA A 123 12.50 -9.21 6.34
C ALA A 123 12.91 -7.77 6.69
N LEU A 124 12.05 -7.03 7.40
CA LEU A 124 12.32 -5.65 7.85
C LEU A 124 13.18 -5.58 9.12
N GLY A 125 13.37 -6.71 9.81
CA GLY A 125 14.14 -6.75 11.06
C GLY A 125 13.49 -6.02 12.23
N GLU A 126 12.16 -5.82 12.19
CA GLU A 126 11.41 -5.20 13.28
C GLU A 126 11.27 -6.14 14.49
N ASP A 127 11.09 -5.55 15.68
CA ASP A 127 10.91 -6.29 16.93
C ASP A 127 9.67 -7.19 16.92
N GLU A 128 8.64 -6.79 16.17
CA GLU A 128 7.40 -7.54 15.99
C GLU A 128 7.33 -8.16 14.57
N PRO A 129 7.63 -9.46 14.41
CA PRO A 129 7.82 -10.09 13.10
C PRO A 129 6.55 -10.19 12.26
N TYR A 130 5.37 -10.08 12.89
CA TYR A 130 4.09 -10.14 12.21
C TYR A 130 3.22 -8.98 12.66
N LEU A 131 2.77 -8.15 11.71
CA LEU A 131 1.68 -7.22 11.97
C LEU A 131 0.36 -7.98 11.83
N ARG A 132 -0.55 -7.82 12.80
CA ARG A 132 -1.89 -8.42 12.77
C ARG A 132 -2.95 -7.32 12.77
N ILE A 133 -3.78 -7.28 11.73
CA ILE A 133 -4.83 -6.28 11.55
C ILE A 133 -6.18 -7.01 11.67
N ALA A 134 -6.78 -6.94 12.85
CA ALA A 134 -8.13 -7.43 13.12
C ALA A 134 -9.17 -6.32 12.83
N PRO A 135 -10.42 -6.68 12.52
CA PRO A 135 -11.49 -5.69 12.49
C PRO A 135 -11.70 -5.08 13.87
N ASN A 136 -11.95 -3.77 13.93
CA ASN A 136 -12.36 -3.11 15.16
C ASN A 136 -13.80 -3.45 15.54
N GLU A 137 -14.32 -2.87 16.63
CA GLU A 137 -15.69 -3.09 17.13
C GLU A 137 -16.78 -2.74 16.10
N ARG A 138 -16.45 -1.96 15.07
CA ARG A 138 -17.35 -1.58 13.96
C ARG A 138 -17.17 -2.46 12.71
N GLY A 139 -16.39 -3.53 12.80
CA GLY A 139 -16.08 -4.43 11.69
C GLY A 139 -15.12 -3.84 10.64
N ARG A 140 -14.41 -2.74 10.96
CA ARG A 140 -13.52 -2.01 10.03
C ARG A 140 -12.07 -2.37 10.26
N TYR A 141 -11.31 -2.47 9.17
CA TYR A 141 -9.88 -2.72 9.19
C TYR A 141 -9.14 -1.39 9.16
N VAL A 142 -8.16 -1.22 10.03
CA VAL A 142 -7.30 -0.04 10.04
C VAL A 142 -6.05 -0.35 9.24
N VAL A 143 -5.93 0.25 8.06
CA VAL A 143 -4.71 0.17 7.24
C VAL A 143 -3.84 1.37 7.58
N MET A 144 -2.62 1.09 8.09
CA MET A 144 -1.74 2.08 8.69
C MET A 144 -0.50 2.39 7.86
N GLY A 145 -0.02 3.60 8.07
CA GLY A 145 1.20 4.18 7.55
C GLY A 145 2.49 3.71 8.22
N SER A 146 2.75 2.40 8.38
CA SER A 146 4.04 1.92 8.94
C SER A 146 4.81 0.97 8.01
N ILE A 147 4.08 0.15 7.26
CA ILE A 147 4.63 -0.71 6.19
C ILE A 147 4.38 -0.06 4.81
N TRP A 148 3.40 0.83 4.73
CA TRP A 148 2.87 1.39 3.49
C TRP A 148 2.61 2.87 3.63
N CYS A 149 3.06 3.64 2.65
CA CYS A 149 2.69 5.04 2.54
C CYS A 149 1.34 5.13 1.83
N TRP A 150 0.29 5.50 2.58
CA TRP A 150 -1.05 5.73 2.02
C TRP A 150 -1.28 7.22 1.77
N GLU A 151 -1.75 7.54 0.58
CA GLU A 151 -2.09 8.90 0.15
C GLU A 151 -3.59 9.02 -0.14
N GLU A 152 -4.17 10.18 0.18
CA GLU A 152 -5.51 10.59 -0.26
C GLU A 152 -5.47 10.86 -1.76
N VAL A 153 -6.32 10.21 -2.57
CA VAL A 153 -6.30 10.39 -4.03
C VAL A 153 -7.68 10.72 -4.58
N PRO A 154 -7.78 11.57 -5.63
CA PRO A 154 -9.00 11.73 -6.40
C PRO A 154 -9.47 10.39 -6.99
N VAL A 155 -10.77 10.15 -7.06
CA VAL A 155 -11.35 8.89 -7.57
C VAL A 155 -10.97 8.64 -9.03
N ASP A 156 -10.81 9.69 -9.83
CA ASP A 156 -10.44 9.65 -11.25
C ASP A 156 -8.94 9.50 -11.49
N ALA A 157 -8.12 9.59 -10.43
CA ALA A 157 -6.68 9.33 -10.49
C ALA A 157 -6.34 7.83 -10.45
N ALA A 158 -7.34 6.94 -10.39
CA ALA A 158 -7.15 5.48 -10.41
C ALA A 158 -7.85 4.79 -11.58
N ASP A 159 -7.31 3.66 -12.04
CA ASP A 159 -7.94 2.81 -13.06
C ASP A 159 -9.07 1.96 -12.49
N THR A 160 -8.85 1.44 -11.28
CA THR A 160 -9.84 0.63 -10.55
C THR A 160 -10.15 1.29 -9.21
N VAL A 161 -11.42 1.27 -8.82
CA VAL A 161 -11.88 1.79 -7.52
C VAL A 161 -12.58 0.67 -6.76
N HIS A 162 -12.11 0.42 -5.54
CA HIS A 162 -12.65 -0.60 -4.65
C HIS A 162 -13.49 0.02 -3.54
N GLY A 163 -14.75 -0.41 -3.46
CA GLY A 163 -15.73 0.13 -2.54
C GLY A 163 -16.33 1.45 -3.03
N ALA A 164 -17.16 2.05 -2.18
CA ALA A 164 -17.78 3.35 -2.43
C ALA A 164 -17.81 4.15 -1.14
N VAL A 165 -17.66 5.48 -1.27
CA VAL A 165 -17.94 6.43 -0.19
C VAL A 165 -19.38 6.91 -0.34
N GLU A 166 -20.16 6.88 0.73
CA GLU A 166 -21.44 7.58 0.77
C GLU A 166 -21.14 9.07 0.99
N LEU A 167 -21.55 9.91 0.04
CA LEU A 167 -21.45 11.36 0.10
C LEU A 167 -22.69 11.98 0.77
#